data_AF-A0A3B3QFQ5-F1
#
_entry.id   AF-A0A3B3QFQ5-F1
#
_cell.length_a   1.000
_cell.length_b   1.000
_cell.length_c   1.000
_cell.angle_alpha   90.00
_cell.angle_beta   90.00
_cell.angle_gamma   90.00
#
_symmetry.space_group_name_H-M   'P 1'
#
loop_
_entity.id
_entity.type
_entity.pdbx_description
1 polymer ?
#
loop_
_entity_poly.entity_id
_entity_poly.type
_entity_poly.pdbx_seq_one_letter_code
_entity_poly.pdbx_strand_id
1 'polypeptide(L)'
;MSKESFTEAGLQFDELSRMRVLDPDVAQSTSELKTECKEFMEKISQFQKVVNGLIKTVDELAREAETEKMKAIGARNVLKSVAKQRETQQQQIQGLIAEKKMQLERYQVEHEALCKVESEQTEFINQFVLQK
;
A
#
# COMPACT_ATOMS: atom_id res chain seq x y z
N MET A 1 -34.89 76.54 -14.84
CA MET A 1 -33.87 77.54 -14.44
C MET A 1 -33.04 77.11 -13.22
N SER A 2 -33.59 76.57 -12.12
CA SER A 2 -32.78 76.27 -10.91
C SER A 2 -32.15 74.86 -10.88
N LYS A 3 -32.88 73.79 -11.22
CA LYS A 3 -32.31 72.42 -11.15
C LYS A 3 -31.16 72.19 -12.12
N GLU A 4 -31.28 72.65 -13.37
CA GLU A 4 -30.26 72.49 -14.41
C GLU A 4 -28.96 73.21 -14.07
N SER A 5 -29.01 74.40 -13.48
CA SER A 5 -27.81 75.14 -13.05
C SER A 5 -27.05 74.47 -11.91
N PHE A 6 -27.74 73.71 -11.05
CA PHE A 6 -27.09 72.93 -9.99
C PHE A 6 -26.47 71.66 -10.57
N THR A 7 -27.15 70.99 -11.50
CA THR A 7 -26.61 69.81 -12.19
C THR A 7 -25.37 70.16 -13.03
N GLU A 8 -25.35 71.32 -13.67
CA GLU A 8 -24.20 71.85 -14.43
C GLU A 8 -23.01 72.19 -13.51
N ALA A 9 -23.27 72.54 -12.25
CA ALA A 9 -22.25 72.70 -11.20
C ALA A 9 -21.84 71.38 -10.50
N GLY A 10 -22.33 70.23 -10.98
CA GLY A 10 -22.03 68.91 -10.41
C GLY A 10 -22.80 68.59 -9.11
N LEU A 11 -23.85 69.34 -8.80
CA LEU A 11 -24.69 69.17 -7.62
C LEU A 11 -26.02 68.51 -7.99
N GLN A 12 -26.36 67.47 -7.25
CA GLN A 12 -27.56 66.65 -7.45
C GLN A 12 -28.43 66.71 -6.19
N PHE A 13 -29.74 66.57 -6.35
CA PHE A 13 -30.66 66.51 -5.21
C PHE A 13 -31.21 65.10 -5.09
N ASP A 14 -31.11 64.51 -3.89
CA ASP A 14 -31.71 63.20 -3.62
C ASP A 14 -33.24 63.28 -3.45
N GLU A 15 -33.90 62.13 -3.32
CA GLU A 15 -35.37 62.03 -3.14
C GLU A 15 -35.89 62.79 -1.92
N LEU A 16 -35.00 63.14 -0.97
CA LEU A 16 -35.30 63.93 0.23
C LEU A 16 -34.90 65.40 0.07
N SER A 17 -34.64 65.85 -1.16
CA SER A 17 -34.21 67.21 -1.50
C SER A 17 -32.90 67.65 -0.81
N ARG A 18 -32.04 66.70 -0.45
CA ARG A 18 -30.70 67.00 0.09
C ARG A 18 -29.71 67.14 -1.06
N MET A 19 -28.88 68.16 -0.99
CA MET A 19 -27.83 68.41 -1.97
C MET A 19 -26.71 67.37 -1.81
N ARG A 20 -26.30 66.74 -2.92
CA ARG A 20 -25.25 65.72 -3.01
C ARG A 20 -24.34 66.02 -4.19
N VAL A 21 -23.09 65.61 -4.08
CA VAL A 21 -22.08 65.74 -5.15
C VAL A 21 -22.05 64.49 -6.05
N LEU A 22 -22.58 63.37 -5.56
CA LEU A 22 -22.66 62.11 -6.28
C LEU A 22 -24.12 61.68 -6.41
N ASP A 23 -24.46 61.14 -7.58
CA ASP A 23 -25.78 60.57 -7.86
C ASP A 23 -26.13 59.48 -6.84
N PRO A 24 -27.27 59.60 -6.13
CA PRO A 24 -27.71 58.61 -5.16
C PRO A 24 -27.74 57.18 -5.72
N ASP A 25 -28.18 56.99 -6.95
CA ASP A 25 -28.32 55.68 -7.58
C ASP A 25 -26.95 55.08 -7.91
N VAL A 26 -26.02 55.91 -8.37
CA VAL A 26 -24.62 55.53 -8.62
C VAL A 26 -23.91 55.22 -7.29
N ALA A 27 -24.15 56.01 -6.24
CA ALA A 27 -23.58 55.80 -4.91
C ALA A 27 -24.06 54.49 -4.29
N GLN A 28 -25.36 54.19 -4.41
CA GLN A 28 -25.95 52.95 -3.93
C GLN A 28 -25.42 51.75 -4.72
N SER A 29 -25.48 51.79 -6.05
CA SER A 29 -24.98 50.71 -6.92
C SER A 29 -23.49 50.42 -6.67
N THR A 30 -22.68 51.47 -6.46
CA THR A 30 -21.25 51.32 -6.14
C THR A 30 -21.04 50.68 -4.76
N SER A 31 -21.90 50.98 -3.79
CA SER A 31 -21.85 50.39 -2.45
C SER A 31 -22.28 48.92 -2.44
N GLU A 32 -23.32 48.58 -3.20
CA GLU A 32 -23.79 47.20 -3.40
C GLU A 32 -22.71 46.37 -4.10
N LEU A 33 -22.16 46.86 -5.21
CA LEU A 33 -21.05 46.21 -5.92
C LEU A 33 -19.84 45.99 -5.01
N LYS A 34 -19.49 46.97 -4.17
CA LYS A 34 -18.40 46.83 -3.19
C LYS A 34 -18.66 45.71 -2.19
N THR A 35 -19.92 45.53 -1.78
CA THR A 35 -20.32 44.50 -0.82
C THR A 35 -20.27 43.12 -1.48
N GLU A 36 -20.83 42.97 -2.67
CA GLU A 36 -20.76 41.74 -3.46
C GLU A 36 -19.33 41.32 -3.76
N CYS A 37 -18.46 42.28 -4.15
CA CYS A 37 -17.04 42.01 -4.37
C CYS A 37 -16.35 41.47 -3.10
N LYS A 38 -16.70 41.99 -1.91
CA LYS A 38 -16.15 41.46 -0.65
C LYS A 38 -16.61 40.04 -0.37
N GLU A 39 -17.91 39.78 -0.52
CA GLU A 39 -18.46 38.42 -0.35
C GLU A 39 -17.86 37.43 -1.34
N PHE A 40 -17.65 37.86 -2.59
CA PHE A 40 -17.01 37.05 -3.61
C PHE A 40 -15.56 36.72 -3.23
N MET A 41 -14.78 37.72 -2.79
CA MET A 41 -13.41 37.48 -2.32
C MET A 41 -13.38 36.51 -1.12
N GLU A 42 -14.33 36.61 -0.20
CA GLU A 42 -14.42 35.70 0.94
C GLU A 42 -14.74 34.27 0.49
N LYS A 43 -15.71 34.09 -0.41
CA LYS A 43 -16.06 32.78 -0.99
C LYS A 43 -14.87 32.16 -1.73
N ILE A 44 -14.12 32.95 -2.51
CA ILE A 44 -12.90 32.49 -3.18
C ILE A 44 -11.83 32.07 -2.18
N SER A 45 -11.64 32.83 -1.10
CA SER A 45 -10.68 32.47 -0.05
C SER A 45 -11.06 31.15 0.64
N GLN A 46 -12.35 30.95 0.94
CA GLN A 46 -12.84 29.69 1.50
C GLN A 46 -12.67 28.53 0.52
N PHE A 47 -12.99 28.72 -0.76
CA PHE A 47 -12.79 27.72 -1.81
C PHE A 47 -11.31 27.31 -1.91
N GLN A 48 -10.39 28.27 -1.93
CA GLN A 48 -8.95 28.00 -1.95
C GLN A 48 -8.51 27.18 -0.73
N LYS A 49 -9.04 27.47 0.47
CA LYS A 49 -8.75 26.67 1.68
C LYS A 49 -9.22 25.22 1.53
N VAL A 50 -10.43 25.01 0.99
CA VAL A 50 -10.98 23.68 0.77
C VAL A 50 -10.14 22.90 -0.25
N VAL A 51 -9.81 23.52 -1.39
CA VAL A 51 -8.98 22.88 -2.43
C VAL A 51 -7.59 22.53 -1.89
N ASN A 52 -6.95 23.43 -1.15
CA ASN A 52 -5.66 23.16 -0.52
C ASN A 52 -5.75 22.03 0.52
N GLY A 53 -6.86 21.94 1.25
CA GLY A 53 -7.15 20.81 2.14
C GLY A 53 -7.27 19.50 1.38
N LEU A 54 -8.03 19.50 0.27
CA LEU A 54 -8.20 18.33 -0.58
C LEU A 54 -6.87 17.84 -1.17
N ILE A 55 -6.04 18.75 -1.69
CA ILE A 55 -4.71 18.41 -2.23
C ILE A 55 -3.88 17.67 -1.19
N LYS A 56 -3.82 18.18 0.06
CA LYS A 56 -3.09 17.53 1.15
C LYS A 56 -3.62 16.13 1.45
N THR A 57 -4.94 15.96 1.53
CA THR A 57 -5.54 14.64 1.80
C THR A 57 -5.26 13.65 0.68
N VAL A 58 -5.25 14.09 -0.58
CA VAL A 58 -4.93 13.26 -1.74
C VAL A 58 -3.45 12.85 -1.70
N ASP A 59 -2.55 13.77 -1.37
CA ASP A 59 -1.11 13.49 -1.24
C ASP A 59 -0.84 12.48 -0.10
N GLU A 60 -1.50 12.64 1.04
CA GLU A 60 -1.41 11.71 2.16
C GLU A 60 -1.89 10.31 1.78
N LEU A 61 -3.06 10.22 1.12
CA LEU A 61 -3.61 8.96 0.65
C LEU A 61 -2.70 8.27 -0.38
N ALA A 62 -2.10 9.03 -1.30
CA ALA A 62 -1.16 8.50 -2.28
C ALA A 62 0.09 7.89 -1.59
N ARG A 63 0.62 8.57 -0.57
CA ARG A 63 1.77 8.08 0.22
C ARG A 63 1.43 6.82 1.01
N GLU A 64 0.24 6.76 1.60
CA GLU A 64 -0.22 5.56 2.31
C GLU A 64 -0.41 4.37 1.36
N ALA A 65 -1.02 4.60 0.19
CA ALA A 65 -1.18 3.58 -0.83
C ALA A 65 0.16 3.00 -1.29
N GLU A 66 1.16 3.84 -1.52
CA GLU A 66 2.50 3.37 -1.92
C GLU A 66 3.20 2.60 -0.79
N THR A 67 2.98 3.00 0.47
CA THR A 67 3.49 2.28 1.65
C THR A 67 2.90 0.87 1.74
N GLU A 68 1.57 0.74 1.60
CA GLU A 68 0.90 -0.57 1.65
C GLU A 68 1.26 -1.44 0.45
N LYS A 69 1.39 -0.86 -0.74
CA LYS A 69 1.90 -1.57 -1.93
C LYS A 69 3.29 -2.16 -1.69
N MET A 70 4.21 -1.39 -1.09
CA MET A 70 5.54 -1.88 -0.76
C MET A 70 5.51 -3.02 0.28
N LYS A 71 4.66 -2.92 1.30
CA LYS A 71 4.45 -4.02 2.27
C LYS A 71 3.93 -5.28 1.59
N ALA A 72 2.94 -5.16 0.70
CA ALA A 72 2.36 -6.28 -0.04
C ALA A 72 3.41 -6.96 -0.95
N ILE A 73 4.24 -6.19 -1.64
CA ILE A 73 5.36 -6.72 -2.43
C ILE A 73 6.34 -7.47 -1.53
N GLY A 74 6.69 -6.89 -0.38
CA GLY A 74 7.57 -7.51 0.62
C GLY A 74 7.04 -8.87 1.10
N ALA A 75 5.77 -8.90 1.52
CA ALA A 75 5.11 -10.13 1.97
C ALA A 75 5.06 -11.20 0.85
N ARG A 76 4.77 -10.80 -0.39
CA ARG A 76 4.79 -11.71 -1.54
C ARG A 76 6.17 -12.31 -1.79
N ASN A 77 7.23 -11.51 -1.67
CA ASN A 77 8.60 -11.99 -1.85
C ASN A 77 9.01 -12.99 -0.77
N VAL A 78 8.61 -12.75 0.49
CA VAL A 78 8.83 -13.70 1.59
C VAL A 78 8.09 -15.01 1.34
N LEU A 79 6.83 -14.97 0.93
CA LEU A 79 6.08 -16.20 0.62
C LEU A 79 6.74 -17.00 -0.50
N LYS A 80 7.23 -16.32 -1.55
CA LYS A 80 7.94 -16.97 -2.65
C LYS A 80 9.25 -17.60 -2.20
N SER A 81 10.01 -16.95 -1.32
CA SER A 81 11.26 -17.52 -0.80
C SER A 81 11.00 -18.72 0.10
N VAL A 82 9.96 -18.67 0.95
CA VAL A 82 9.54 -19.80 1.80
C VAL A 82 9.14 -21.01 0.96
N ALA A 83 8.38 -20.82 -0.13
CA ALA A 83 8.01 -21.91 -1.03
C ALA A 83 9.24 -22.60 -1.63
N LYS A 84 10.22 -21.81 -2.13
CA LYS A 84 11.47 -22.33 -2.67
C LYS A 84 12.32 -23.06 -1.61
N GLN A 85 12.38 -22.51 -0.39
CA GLN A 85 13.09 -23.12 0.72
C GLN A 85 12.46 -24.46 1.11
N ARG A 86 11.13 -24.53 1.18
CA ARG A 86 10.40 -25.78 1.45
C ARG A 86 10.67 -26.84 0.39
N GLU A 87 10.64 -26.47 -0.89
CA GLU A 87 10.95 -27.39 -1.99
C GLU A 87 12.37 -27.94 -1.88
N THR A 88 13.34 -27.07 -1.59
CA THR A 88 14.75 -27.48 -1.42
C THR A 88 14.92 -28.42 -0.22
N GLN A 89 14.29 -28.09 0.92
CA GLN A 89 14.30 -28.96 2.11
C GLN A 89 13.67 -30.32 1.84
N GLN A 90 12.55 -30.35 1.09
CA GLN A 90 11.90 -31.59 0.70
C GLN A 90 12.83 -32.47 -0.16
N GLN A 91 13.49 -31.89 -1.16
CA GLN A 91 14.45 -32.61 -2.00
C GLN A 91 15.64 -33.14 -1.18
N GLN A 92 16.17 -32.34 -0.24
CA GLN A 92 17.24 -32.79 0.67
C GLN A 92 16.81 -33.98 1.54
N ILE A 93 15.62 -33.93 2.14
CA ILE A 93 15.08 -35.02 2.95
C ILE A 93 14.86 -36.27 2.10
N GLN A 94 14.32 -36.13 0.88
CA GLN A 94 14.14 -37.26 -0.04
C GLN A 94 15.48 -37.91 -0.42
N GLY A 95 16.53 -37.10 -0.65
CA GLY A 95 17.88 -37.60 -0.89
C GLY A 95 18.42 -38.41 0.30
N LEU A 96 18.28 -37.89 1.52
CA LEU A 96 18.68 -38.60 2.75
C LEU A 96 17.91 -39.92 2.95
N ILE A 97 16.61 -39.93 2.66
CA ILE A 97 15.79 -41.15 2.72
C ILE A 97 16.30 -42.18 1.71
N ALA A 98 16.61 -41.77 0.48
CA ALA A 98 17.14 -42.66 -0.54
C ALA A 98 18.50 -43.25 -0.13
N GLU A 99 19.39 -42.42 0.41
CA GLU A 99 20.70 -42.87 0.92
C GLU A 99 20.54 -43.90 2.05
N LYS A 100 19.64 -43.64 3.01
CA LYS A 100 19.40 -44.56 4.13
C LYS A 100 18.76 -45.88 3.69
N LYS A 101 17.86 -45.85 2.71
CA LYS A 101 17.30 -47.07 2.11
C LYS A 101 18.39 -47.92 1.43
N MET A 102 19.27 -47.28 0.66
CA MET A 102 20.38 -47.99 0.02
C MET A 102 21.35 -48.60 1.05
N GLN A 103 21.65 -47.88 2.14
CA GLN A 103 22.46 -48.41 3.24
C GLN A 103 21.79 -49.64 3.89
N LEU A 104 20.48 -49.58 4.12
CA LEU A 104 19.72 -50.68 4.70
C LEU A 104 19.74 -51.92 3.79
N GLU A 105 19.48 -51.77 2.49
CA GLU A 105 19.54 -52.88 1.53
C GLU A 105 20.93 -53.53 1.51
N ARG A 106 22.00 -52.73 1.54
CA ARG A 106 23.37 -53.26 1.64
C ARG A 106 23.56 -54.10 2.90
N TYR A 107 23.11 -53.61 4.05
CA TYR A 107 23.24 -54.34 5.32
C TYR A 107 22.40 -55.62 5.34
N GLN A 108 21.23 -55.64 4.69
CA GLN A 108 20.42 -56.85 4.56
C GLN A 108 21.16 -57.94 3.77
N VAL A 109 21.76 -57.57 2.63
CA VAL A 109 22.55 -58.50 1.82
C VAL A 109 23.76 -59.02 2.59
N GLU A 110 24.47 -58.13 3.30
CA GLU A 110 25.63 -58.52 4.13
C GLU A 110 25.22 -59.47 5.25
N HIS A 111 24.11 -59.21 5.93
CA HIS A 111 23.57 -60.06 6.97
C HIS A 111 23.18 -61.45 6.42
N GLU A 112 22.49 -61.51 5.29
CA GLU A 112 22.12 -62.78 4.65
C GLU A 112 23.34 -63.62 4.26
N ALA A 113 24.39 -62.97 3.72
CA ALA A 113 25.65 -63.63 3.42
C ALA A 113 26.33 -64.20 4.68
N LEU A 114 26.35 -63.44 5.78
CA LEU A 114 26.91 -63.89 7.05
C LEU A 114 26.14 -65.07 7.65
N CYS A 115 24.79 -65.03 7.64
CA CYS A 115 23.97 -66.15 8.09
C CYS A 115 24.24 -67.43 7.30
N LYS A 116 24.46 -67.32 5.99
CA LYS A 116 24.81 -68.47 5.16
C LYS A 116 26.17 -69.07 5.57
N VAL A 117 27.19 -68.23 5.74
CA VAL A 117 28.52 -68.67 6.20
C VAL A 117 28.45 -69.30 7.58
N GLU A 118 27.69 -68.71 8.51
CA GLU A 118 27.47 -69.28 9.85
C GLU A 118 26.83 -70.67 9.79
N SER A 119 25.81 -70.85 8.95
CA SER A 119 25.15 -72.14 8.72
C SER A 119 26.12 -73.18 8.18
N GLU A 120 26.92 -72.83 7.16
CA GLU A 120 27.93 -73.71 6.57
C GLU A 120 29.00 -74.12 7.60
N GLN A 121 29.47 -73.19 8.43
CA GLN A 121 30.42 -73.46 9.52
C GLN A 121 29.80 -74.37 10.58
N THR A 122 28.54 -74.16 10.94
CA THR A 122 27.83 -74.97 11.94
C THR A 122 27.65 -76.41 11.44
N GLU A 123 27.27 -76.59 10.18
CA GLU A 123 27.20 -77.91 9.56
C GLU A 123 28.56 -78.62 9.54
N PHE A 124 29.62 -77.90 9.17
CA PHE A 124 30.98 -78.44 9.19
C PHE A 124 31.40 -78.92 10.59
N ILE A 125 31.15 -78.10 11.62
CA ILE A 125 31.42 -78.47 13.03
C ILE A 125 30.63 -79.71 13.43
N ASN A 126 29.33 -79.75 13.13
CA ASN A 126 28.47 -80.88 13.48
C ASN A 126 28.95 -82.18 12.82
N GLN A 127 29.32 -82.14 11.53
CA GLN A 127 29.89 -83.29 10.83
C GLN A 127 31.21 -83.76 11.47
N PHE A 128 32.08 -82.83 11.86
CA PHE A 128 33.37 -83.15 12.48
C PHE A 128 33.22 -83.72 13.90
N VAL A 129 32.23 -83.25 14.67
CA VAL A 129 31.91 -83.78 16.00
C VAL A 129 31.29 -85.16 15.94
N LEU A 130 30.45 -85.45 14.94
CA LEU A 130 29.82 -86.76 14.72
C LEU A 130 30.77 -87.85 14.17
N GLN A 131 31.94 -87.46 13.66
CA GLN A 131 32.96 -88.38 13.14
C GLN A 131 34.00 -88.82 14.19
N LYS A 132 33.88 -88.39 15.44
CA LYS A 132 34.64 -88.91 16.59
C LYS A 132 33.77 -89.82 17.46
#